data_AF-X1B5L5-F1
#
_entry.id   AF-X1B5L5-F1
#
_cell.length_a   1.000
_cell.length_b   1.000
_cell.length_c   1.000
_cell.angle_alpha   90.00
_cell.angle_beta   90.00
_cell.angle_gamma   90.00
#
_symmetry.space_group_name_H-M   'P 1'
#
loop_
_entity.id
_entity.type
_entity.pdbx_description
1 polymer ?
#
loop_
_entity_poly.entity_id
_entity_poly.type
_entity_poly.pdbx_seq_one_letter_code
_entity_poly.pdbx_strand_id
1 'polypeptide(L)'
;MERVINFIFGVHNHQPVGNLPHIFEDSYQKAYFPFLKILYKHPTTKFTIHNSGILLEWIAKKHPEYISILKEMVDRGQVEIKTGGFYEPILPIIPDEDRYVQIEKLTKYIEELTGYVPTGMWLTERVWEPHLAQVLSKAKIKHVSVDESHFKLTGFSNLSCPF
;
A
#
# COMPACT_ATOMS: atom_id res chain seq x y z
N MET A 1 27.08 -8.38 22.03
CA MET A 1 26.46 -7.79 20.83
C MET A 1 25.07 -7.34 21.22
N GLU A 2 24.75 -6.06 21.02
CA GLU A 2 23.38 -5.57 21.19
C GLU A 2 22.48 -6.21 20.13
N ARG A 3 21.27 -6.62 20.51
CA ARG A 3 20.31 -7.24 19.60
C ARG A 3 19.64 -6.13 18.78
N VAL A 4 19.87 -6.13 17.48
CA VAL A 4 19.20 -5.20 16.55
C VAL A 4 17.84 -5.77 16.18
N ILE A 5 16.78 -4.97 16.35
CA ILE A 5 15.42 -5.34 15.94
C ILE A 5 15.13 -4.69 14.59
N ASN A 6 14.68 -5.48 13.63
CA ASN A 6 14.18 -4.95 12.36
C ASN A 6 12.80 -4.34 12.57
N PHE A 7 12.62 -3.10 12.11
CA PHE A 7 11.36 -2.38 12.19
C PHE A 7 10.86 -2.02 10.79
N ILE A 8 9.61 -2.37 10.49
CA ILE A 8 8.92 -1.99 9.25
C ILE A 8 7.85 -0.97 9.62
N PHE A 9 7.98 0.24 9.09
CA PHE A 9 6.99 1.29 9.22
C PHE A 9 6.17 1.41 7.93
N GLY A 10 4.84 1.41 8.04
CA GLY A 10 3.96 1.46 6.87
C GLY A 10 2.70 2.27 7.12
N VAL A 11 2.22 2.94 6.08
CA VAL A 11 0.95 3.68 6.11
C VAL A 11 0.05 3.29 4.93
N HIS A 12 -1.25 3.40 5.16
CA HIS A 12 -2.30 3.15 4.18
C HIS A 12 -3.19 4.38 4.09
N ASN A 13 -3.27 4.97 2.90
CA ASN A 13 -4.10 6.13 2.60
C ASN A 13 -5.21 5.73 1.64
N HIS A 14 -6.45 6.01 2.04
CA HIS A 14 -7.62 5.69 1.25
C HIS A 14 -8.64 6.83 1.32
N GLN A 15 -9.30 7.08 0.20
CA GLN A 15 -10.55 7.83 0.12
C GLN A 15 -11.54 7.04 -0.75
N PRO A 16 -12.81 6.89 -0.32
CA PRO A 16 -13.78 6.10 -1.05
C PRO A 16 -14.30 6.83 -2.29
N VAL A 17 -14.76 6.04 -3.28
CA VAL A 17 -15.45 6.56 -4.46
C VAL A 17 -16.67 7.37 -4.01
N GLY A 18 -16.87 8.53 -4.64
CA GLY A 18 -18.01 9.41 -4.37
C GLY A 18 -17.83 10.32 -3.15
N ASN A 19 -16.68 10.30 -2.47
CA ASN A 19 -16.40 11.27 -1.42
C ASN A 19 -16.24 12.69 -1.99
N LEU A 20 -16.47 13.71 -1.17
CA LEU A 20 -16.53 15.11 -1.58
C LEU A 20 -15.12 15.63 -1.91
N PRO A 21 -14.92 16.38 -3.02
CA PRO A 21 -13.59 16.85 -3.42
C PRO A 21 -12.83 17.64 -2.34
N HIS A 22 -13.53 18.41 -1.50
CA HIS A 22 -12.89 19.15 -0.42
C HIS A 22 -12.38 18.25 0.71
N ILE A 23 -12.94 17.05 0.89
CA ILE A 23 -12.45 16.06 1.88
C ILE A 23 -11.14 15.44 1.42
N PHE A 24 -10.99 15.19 0.11
CA PHE A 24 -9.70 14.79 -0.47
C PHE A 24 -8.64 15.86 -0.23
N GLU A 25 -8.97 17.13 -0.56
CA GLU A 25 -8.05 18.25 -0.37
C GLU A 25 -7.65 18.43 1.10
N ASP A 26 -8.63 18.42 2.01
CA ASP A 26 -8.36 18.59 3.44
C ASP A 26 -7.45 17.48 3.99
N SER A 27 -7.71 16.23 3.61
CA SER A 27 -6.89 15.07 4.00
C SER A 27 -5.48 15.14 3.39
N TYR A 28 -5.36 15.61 2.15
CA TYR A 28 -4.07 15.81 1.50
C TYR A 28 -3.22 16.85 2.23
N GLN A 29 -3.79 18.02 2.50
CA GLN A 29 -3.08 19.13 3.16
C GLN A 29 -2.72 18.82 4.61
N LYS A 30 -3.54 18.04 5.32
CA LYS A 30 -3.34 17.75 6.75
C LYS A 30 -2.56 16.47 7.03
N ALA A 31 -2.66 15.46 6.17
CA ALA A 31 -2.10 14.13 6.43
C ALA A 31 -1.13 13.67 5.35
N TYR A 32 -1.59 13.50 4.11
CA TYR A 32 -0.80 12.79 3.08
C TYR A 32 0.48 13.54 2.71
N PHE A 33 0.38 14.83 2.40
CA PHE A 33 1.52 15.61 1.94
C PHE A 33 2.48 16.00 3.06
N PRO A 34 2.02 16.46 4.25
CA PRO A 34 2.94 16.71 5.36
C PRO A 34 3.73 15.48 5.77
N PHE A 35 3.09 14.32 5.84
CA PHE A 35 3.74 13.04 6.16
C PHE A 35 4.84 12.72 5.14
N LEU A 36 4.51 12.76 3.84
CA LEU A 36 5.48 12.49 2.78
C LEU A 36 6.66 13.47 2.83
N LYS A 37 6.39 14.77 3.00
CA LYS A 37 7.43 15.81 3.08
C LYS A 37 8.36 15.65 4.27
N ILE A 38 7.85 15.23 5.42
CA ILE A 38 8.69 14.97 6.59
C ILE A 38 9.64 13.82 6.27
N LEU A 39 9.12 12.68 5.80
CA LEU A 39 9.96 11.53 5.48
C LEU A 39 10.94 11.82 4.34
N TYR A 40 10.54 12.61 3.34
CA TYR A 40 11.43 13.06 2.27
C TYR A 40 12.70 13.76 2.80
N LYS A 41 12.60 14.53 3.90
CA LYS A 41 13.74 15.20 4.54
C LYS A 41 14.65 14.27 5.35
N HIS A 42 14.23 13.04 5.60
CA HIS A 42 14.95 12.02 6.37
C HIS A 42 15.27 10.80 5.49
N PRO A 43 16.19 10.91 4.51
CA PRO A 43 16.39 9.88 3.47
C PRO A 43 16.83 8.51 3.98
N THR A 44 17.35 8.42 5.22
CA THR A 44 17.72 7.16 5.87
C THR A 44 16.52 6.43 6.49
N THR A 45 15.39 7.10 6.69
CA THR A 45 14.16 6.51 7.24
C THR A 45 13.39 5.81 6.13
N LYS A 46 13.39 4.48 6.15
CA LYS A 46 12.67 3.65 5.20
C LYS A 46 11.24 3.38 5.66
N PHE A 47 10.31 3.33 4.72
CA PHE A 47 8.92 3.00 5.00
C PHE A 47 8.22 2.42 3.77
N THR A 48 7.02 1.91 3.99
CA THR A 48 6.13 1.47 2.92
C THR A 48 4.85 2.30 2.90
N ILE A 49 4.30 2.53 1.72
CA ILE A 49 3.07 3.32 1.54
C ILE A 49 2.11 2.63 0.58
N HIS A 50 0.85 2.57 0.97
CA HIS A 50 -0.26 2.25 0.07
C HIS A 50 -1.12 3.49 -0.12
N ASN A 51 -1.43 3.84 -1.36
CA ASN A 51 -2.46 4.84 -1.68
C ASN A 51 -3.48 4.14 -2.58
N SER A 52 -4.77 4.23 -2.27
CA SER A 52 -5.82 3.66 -3.13
C SER A 52 -5.78 4.25 -4.53
N GLY A 53 -6.28 3.50 -5.53
CA GLY A 53 -6.28 3.95 -6.93
C GLY A 53 -7.04 5.27 -7.12
N ILE A 54 -8.23 5.38 -6.52
CA ILE A 54 -9.04 6.61 -6.53
C ILE A 54 -8.30 7.80 -5.93
N LEU A 55 -7.59 7.59 -4.82
CA LEU A 55 -6.81 8.64 -4.20
C LEU A 55 -5.62 9.04 -5.09
N LEU A 56 -4.91 8.08 -5.67
CA LEU A 56 -3.81 8.36 -6.61
C LEU A 56 -4.27 9.10 -7.85
N GLU A 57 -5.43 8.76 -8.44
CA GLU A 57 -5.99 9.49 -9.58
C GLU A 57 -6.24 10.96 -9.24
N TRP A 58 -6.80 11.22 -8.06
CA TRP A 58 -7.02 12.57 -7.58
C TRP A 58 -5.70 13.30 -7.31
N ILE A 59 -4.74 12.67 -6.62
CA ILE A 59 -3.41 13.24 -6.33
C ILE A 59 -2.67 13.57 -7.63
N ALA A 60 -2.58 12.63 -8.58
CA ALA A 60 -1.85 12.84 -9.84
C ALA A 60 -2.43 14.02 -10.65
N LYS A 61 -3.75 14.22 -10.58
CA LYS A 61 -4.43 15.31 -11.27
C LYS A 61 -4.29 16.67 -10.58
N LYS A 62 -4.33 16.70 -9.23
CA LYS A 62 -4.40 17.94 -8.44
C LYS A 62 -3.07 18.38 -7.86
N HIS A 63 -2.22 17.41 -7.54
CA HIS A 63 -0.96 17.56 -6.82
C HIS A 63 0.15 16.68 -7.44
N PRO A 64 0.50 16.90 -8.72
CA PRO A 64 1.52 16.09 -9.39
C PRO A 64 2.88 16.12 -8.67
N GLU A 65 3.17 17.16 -7.88
CA GLU A 65 4.38 17.26 -7.06
C GLU A 65 4.51 16.10 -6.06
N TYR A 66 3.41 15.56 -5.55
CA TYR A 66 3.42 14.39 -4.66
C TYR A 66 3.98 13.16 -5.39
N ILE A 67 3.60 12.97 -6.65
CA ILE A 67 4.06 11.84 -7.48
C ILE A 67 5.55 11.98 -7.80
N SER A 68 6.01 13.19 -8.14
CA SER A 68 7.44 13.46 -8.36
C SER A 68 8.29 13.14 -7.13
N ILE A 69 7.86 13.60 -5.95
CA ILE A 69 8.53 13.31 -4.68
C ILE A 69 8.53 11.81 -4.39
N LEU A 70 7.40 11.13 -4.58
CA LEU A 70 7.27 9.71 -4.34
C LEU A 70 8.22 8.90 -5.25
N LYS A 71 8.31 9.27 -6.53
CA LYS A 71 9.25 8.67 -7.48
C LYS A 71 10.70 8.80 -7.02
N GLU A 72 11.13 10.00 -6.66
CA GLU A 72 12.50 10.23 -6.16
C GLU A 72 12.82 9.42 -4.89
N MET A 73 11.82 9.23 -4.02
CA MET A 73 11.96 8.42 -2.82
C MET A 73 12.08 6.93 -3.12
N VAL A 74 11.38 6.45 -4.14
CA VAL A 74 11.50 5.06 -4.61
C VAL A 74 12.85 4.83 -5.29
N ASP A 75 13.28 5.74 -6.18
CA ASP A 75 14.53 5.62 -6.93
C ASP A 75 15.77 5.51 -6.01
N ARG A 76 15.74 6.19 -4.86
CA ARG A 76 16.80 6.08 -3.83
C ARG A 76 16.59 4.95 -2.82
N GLY A 77 15.57 4.10 -3.00
CA GLY A 77 15.28 2.97 -2.12
C GLY A 77 14.79 3.36 -0.72
N GLN A 78 14.21 4.54 -0.57
CA GLN A 78 13.63 5.00 0.70
C GLN A 78 12.21 4.46 0.90
N VAL A 79 11.43 4.31 -0.18
CA VAL A 79 10.02 3.91 -0.13
C VAL A 79 9.78 2.64 -0.92
N GLU A 80 9.02 1.73 -0.31
CA GLU A 80 8.34 0.64 -1.03
C GLU A 80 6.87 1.00 -1.22
N ILE A 81 6.42 1.17 -2.47
CA ILE A 81 4.99 1.36 -2.76
C ILE A 81 4.29 0.01 -2.76
N LYS A 82 3.20 -0.11 -2.01
CA LYS A 82 2.32 -1.27 -2.06
C LYS A 82 1.18 -1.04 -3.04
N THR A 83 0.81 -2.09 -3.75
CA THR A 83 -0.44 -2.16 -4.54
C THR A 83 -1.59 -2.69 -3.66
N GLY A 84 -2.75 -2.88 -4.27
CA GLY A 84 -4.03 -3.19 -3.64
C GLY A 84 -5.09 -3.41 -4.72
N GLY A 85 -6.36 -3.57 -4.34
CA GLY A 85 -7.43 -3.42 -5.33
C GLY A 85 -7.65 -1.93 -5.64
N PHE A 86 -7.70 -1.54 -6.92
CA PHE A 86 -7.79 -0.14 -7.35
C PHE A 86 -8.88 0.67 -6.64
N TYR A 87 -10.06 0.08 -6.50
CA TYR A 87 -11.23 0.70 -5.87
C TYR A 87 -11.44 0.28 -4.41
N GLU A 88 -10.44 -0.34 -3.80
CA GLU A 88 -10.49 -0.89 -2.42
C GLU A 88 -11.66 -1.85 -2.16
N PRO A 89 -11.85 -2.87 -3.03
CA PRO A 89 -12.76 -3.95 -2.72
C PRO A 89 -12.21 -4.83 -1.59
N ILE A 90 -13.11 -5.37 -0.77
CA ILE A 90 -12.80 -6.55 0.03
C ILE A 90 -12.65 -7.73 -0.96
N LEU A 91 -11.42 -8.17 -1.22
CA LEU A 91 -11.15 -9.11 -2.32
C LEU A 91 -11.97 -10.41 -2.23
N PRO A 92 -12.09 -11.08 -1.07
CA PRO A 92 -12.82 -12.35 -1.00
C PRO A 92 -14.27 -12.28 -1.49
N ILE A 93 -14.94 -11.13 -1.38
CA ILE A 93 -16.37 -11.01 -1.72
C ILE A 93 -16.64 -10.64 -3.18
N ILE A 94 -15.61 -10.47 -4.01
CA ILE A 94 -15.73 -10.21 -5.46
C ILE A 94 -15.21 -11.40 -6.28
N PRO A 95 -15.64 -11.57 -7.55
CA PRO A 95 -15.17 -12.66 -8.42
C PRO A 95 -13.65 -12.67 -8.65
N ASP A 96 -13.07 -13.85 -8.89
CA ASP A 96 -11.64 -14.05 -9.09
C ASP A 96 -11.07 -13.19 -10.23
N GLU A 97 -11.81 -13.07 -11.33
CA GLU A 97 -11.46 -12.24 -12.48
C GLU A 97 -11.34 -10.77 -12.08
N ASP A 98 -12.30 -10.27 -11.30
CA ASP A 98 -12.32 -8.89 -10.83
C ASP A 98 -11.19 -8.62 -9.84
N ARG A 99 -10.87 -9.57 -8.95
CA ARG A 99 -9.73 -9.44 -8.02
C ARG A 99 -8.43 -9.21 -8.78
N TYR A 100 -8.16 -10.03 -9.81
CA TYR A 100 -6.95 -9.88 -10.63
C TYR A 100 -6.93 -8.53 -11.34
N VAL A 101 -8.03 -8.14 -11.99
CA VAL A 101 -8.11 -6.88 -12.74
C VAL A 101 -7.93 -5.67 -11.81
N GLN A 102 -8.51 -5.70 -10.60
CA GLN A 102 -8.36 -4.65 -9.59
C GLN A 102 -6.90 -4.47 -9.18
N ILE A 103 -6.18 -5.56 -8.92
CA ILE A 103 -4.77 -5.54 -8.54
C ILE A 103 -3.88 -5.10 -9.71
N GLU A 104 -4.10 -5.67 -10.88
CA GLU A 104 -3.33 -5.35 -12.08
C GLU A 104 -3.51 -3.87 -12.44
N LYS A 105 -4.73 -3.33 -12.35
CA LYS A 105 -5.03 -1.93 -12.62
C LYS A 105 -4.24 -0.98 -11.72
N LEU A 106 -4.22 -1.23 -10.40
CA LEU A 106 -3.46 -0.38 -9.48
C LEU A 106 -1.96 -0.53 -9.67
N THR A 107 -1.49 -1.75 -9.91
CA THR A 107 -0.07 -2.03 -10.16
C THR A 107 0.44 -1.28 -11.40
N LYS A 108 -0.30 -1.37 -12.52
CA LYS A 108 0.03 -0.64 -13.76
C LYS A 108 -0.03 0.87 -13.57
N TYR A 109 -1.04 1.36 -12.86
CA TYR A 109 -1.17 2.80 -12.63
C TYR A 109 -0.01 3.37 -11.79
N ILE A 110 0.45 2.63 -10.77
CA ILE A 110 1.64 3.01 -10.00
C ILE A 110 2.89 2.99 -10.88
N GLU A 111 3.06 1.96 -11.73
CA GLU A 111 4.17 1.85 -12.67
C GLU A 111 4.18 3.01 -13.68
N GLU A 112 3.04 3.38 -14.24
CA GLU A 112 2.90 4.52 -15.15
C GLU A 112 3.30 5.85 -14.49
N LEU A 113 2.90 6.06 -13.24
CA LEU A 113 3.17 7.29 -12.51
C LEU A 113 4.61 7.41 -12.01
N THR A 114 5.21 6.29 -11.60
CA THR A 114 6.47 6.30 -10.83
C THR A 114 7.61 5.54 -11.49
N GLY A 115 7.33 4.63 -12.43
CA GLY A 115 8.29 3.67 -12.98
C GLY A 115 8.58 2.48 -12.05
N TYR A 116 7.95 2.42 -10.88
CA TYR A 116 8.11 1.33 -9.92
C TYR A 116 7.02 0.27 -10.11
N VAL A 117 7.41 -1.00 -10.09
CA VAL A 117 6.48 -2.14 -10.15
C VAL A 117 6.28 -2.72 -8.75
N PRO A 118 5.13 -2.46 -8.09
CA PRO A 118 4.85 -3.03 -6.78
C PRO A 118 4.83 -4.55 -6.80
N THR A 119 5.46 -5.14 -5.78
CA THR A 119 5.35 -6.59 -5.51
C THR A 119 4.81 -6.89 -4.11
N GLY A 120 4.72 -5.86 -3.25
CA GLY A 120 4.02 -5.91 -1.98
C GLY A 120 2.59 -5.39 -2.09
N MET A 121 1.69 -5.93 -1.28
CA MET A 121 0.28 -5.56 -1.29
C MET A 121 -0.27 -5.19 0.09
N TRP A 122 -1.12 -4.18 0.12
CA TRP A 122 -2.03 -3.92 1.23
C TRP A 122 -3.36 -4.65 0.98
N LEU A 123 -3.77 -5.51 1.92
CA LEU A 123 -5.05 -6.20 1.85
C LEU A 123 -6.14 -5.35 2.49
N THR A 124 -7.09 -4.88 1.69
CA THR A 124 -8.21 -4.05 2.15
C THR A 124 -8.95 -4.74 3.30
N GLU A 125 -9.11 -4.03 4.41
CA GLU A 125 -9.65 -4.52 5.69
C GLU A 125 -9.01 -5.80 6.26
N ARG A 126 -7.82 -6.17 5.76
CA ARG A 126 -7.05 -7.36 6.13
C ARG A 126 -7.88 -8.65 6.05
N VAL A 127 -8.94 -8.70 5.23
CA VAL A 127 -9.80 -9.89 5.10
C VAL A 127 -9.09 -10.96 4.27
N TRP A 128 -8.57 -11.98 4.95
CA TRP A 128 -7.84 -13.08 4.33
C TRP A 128 -8.71 -14.32 4.13
N GLU A 129 -8.66 -14.90 2.93
CA GLU A 129 -9.13 -16.26 2.65
C GLU A 129 -8.08 -17.06 1.86
N PRO A 130 -7.92 -18.38 2.09
CA PRO A 130 -6.83 -19.16 1.50
C PRO A 130 -6.75 -19.10 -0.04
N HIS A 131 -7.89 -19.02 -0.73
CA HIS A 131 -7.93 -18.97 -2.19
C HIS A 131 -7.35 -17.67 -2.77
N LEU A 132 -7.20 -16.60 -1.97
CA LEU A 132 -6.52 -15.39 -2.41
C LEU A 132 -5.09 -15.67 -2.86
N ALA A 133 -4.40 -16.65 -2.27
CA ALA A 133 -3.02 -16.99 -2.60
C ALA A 133 -2.83 -17.23 -4.12
N GLN A 134 -3.79 -17.89 -4.78
CA GLN A 134 -3.73 -18.15 -6.22
C GLN A 134 -3.81 -16.86 -7.04
N VAL A 135 -4.77 -15.98 -6.72
CA VAL A 135 -4.96 -14.71 -7.43
C VAL A 135 -3.77 -13.77 -7.21
N LEU A 136 -3.28 -13.67 -5.96
CA LEU A 136 -2.12 -12.87 -5.61
C LEU A 136 -0.86 -13.34 -6.34
N SER A 137 -0.64 -14.66 -6.39
CA SER A 137 0.47 -15.24 -7.15
C SER A 137 0.35 -14.94 -8.65
N LYS A 138 -0.85 -15.05 -9.24
CA LYS A 138 -1.10 -14.71 -10.64
C LYS A 138 -0.81 -13.24 -10.93
N ALA A 139 -1.13 -12.36 -9.98
CA ALA A 139 -0.84 -10.92 -10.03
C ALA A 139 0.62 -10.57 -9.66
N LYS A 140 1.51 -11.58 -9.50
CA LYS A 140 2.93 -11.41 -9.15
C LYS A 140 3.18 -10.71 -7.80
N ILE A 141 2.21 -10.77 -6.90
CA ILE A 141 2.34 -10.27 -5.52
C ILE A 141 3.18 -11.28 -4.72
N LYS A 142 4.26 -10.78 -4.11
CA LYS A 142 5.22 -11.57 -3.34
C LYS A 142 4.95 -11.57 -1.85
N HIS A 143 4.34 -10.51 -1.32
CA HIS A 143 3.95 -10.42 0.08
C HIS A 143 2.71 -9.56 0.26
N VAL A 144 1.98 -9.83 1.33
CA VAL A 144 0.76 -9.12 1.71
C VAL A 144 0.81 -8.77 3.19
N SER A 145 0.27 -7.61 3.55
CA SER A 145 0.17 -7.19 4.95
C SER A 145 -1.12 -7.72 5.56
N VAL A 146 -1.00 -8.47 6.66
CA VAL A 146 -2.11 -8.97 7.47
C VAL A 146 -1.82 -8.70 8.95
N ASP A 147 -2.86 -8.77 9.78
CA ASP A 147 -2.74 -8.53 11.22
C ASP A 147 -2.23 -9.77 11.97
N GLU A 148 -1.54 -9.54 13.09
CA GLU A 148 -1.06 -10.58 14.02
C GLU A 148 -2.18 -11.57 14.44
N SER A 149 -3.41 -11.06 14.56
CA SER A 149 -4.60 -11.86 14.89
C SER A 149 -4.82 -13.04 13.93
N HIS A 150 -4.51 -12.89 12.65
CA HIS A 150 -4.66 -13.97 11.67
C HIS A 150 -3.78 -15.18 12.02
N PHE A 151 -2.58 -14.95 12.55
CA PHE A 151 -1.68 -16.01 12.99
C PHE A 151 -2.10 -16.57 14.36
N LYS A 152 -2.59 -15.74 15.27
CA LYS A 152 -3.11 -16.21 16.56
C LYS A 152 -4.29 -17.17 16.38
N LEU A 153 -5.18 -16.87 15.44
CA LEU A 153 -6.34 -17.71 15.11
C LEU A 153 -5.94 -19.07 14.52
N THR A 154 -4.73 -19.20 13.95
CA THR A 154 -4.20 -20.48 13.47
C THR A 154 -3.39 -21.24 14.54
N GLY A 155 -3.33 -20.73 15.78
CA GLY A 155 -2.69 -21.38 16.92
C GLY A 155 -1.29 -20.88 17.25
N PHE A 156 -0.79 -19.82 16.59
CA PHE A 156 0.49 -19.21 16.96
C PHE A 156 0.34 -18.33 18.21
N SER A 157 0.78 -18.82 19.36
CA SER A 157 0.69 -18.12 20.65
C SER A 157 1.90 -17.25 20.99
N ASN A 158 3.08 -17.58 20.47
CA ASN A 158 4.31 -16.82 20.65
C ASN A 158 4.83 -16.34 19.29
N LEU A 159 4.32 -15.21 18.81
CA LEU A 159 4.88 -14.51 17.64
C LEU A 159 6.12 -13.68 18.02
N SER A 160 6.91 -14.19 18.96
CA SER A 160 8.24 -13.66 19.22
C SER A 160 9.05 -13.83 17.93
N CYS A 161 9.38 -12.70 17.29
CA CYS A 161 10.22 -12.63 16.10
C CYS A 161 11.41 -13.61 16.23
N PRO A 162 11.52 -14.66 15.39
CA PRO A 162 12.61 -15.63 15.50
C PRO A 162 13.98 -15.09 15.06
N PHE A 163 14.12 -13.78 14.87
CA PHE A 163 15.35 -13.15 14.39
C PHE A 163 15.92 -12.21 15.46
#